data_AF-A0A7S2CN11-F1
#
_entry.id   AF-A0A7S2CN11-F1
#
_cell.length_a   1.000
_cell.length_b   1.000
_cell.length_c   1.000
_cell.angle_alpha   90.00
_cell.angle_beta   90.00
_cell.angle_gamma   90.00
#
_symmetry.space_group_name_H-M   'P 1'
#
loop_
_entity.id
_entity.type
_entity.pdbx_description
1 polymer ?
#
loop_
_entity_poly.entity_id
_entity_poly.type
_entity_poly.pdbx_seq_one_letter_code
_entity_poly.pdbx_strand_id
1 'polypeptide(L)'
;LGGGVLGDQDCHDLTIAREEDAIWYLGDSGFKKMSITTGETLSNWTSSGLVTDPNHLQMIEDEEYAIISSRATNAFLKVEVASGDIKWIVGGKNGTVPIYDEFGNKHEAGTDYAADLFWGQHNVEYMGDDKYYLFDDGSYLNDELTVIRSK
;
A
#
# COMPACT_ATOMS: atom_id res chain seq x y z
N LEU A 1 -2.49 -35.20 0.66
CA LEU A 1 -2.26 -33.75 0.82
C LEU A 1 -0.77 -33.53 0.62
N GLY A 2 -0.36 -33.21 -0.62
CA GLY A 2 1.04 -32.90 -0.91
C GLY A 2 1.30 -31.45 -0.52
N GLY A 3 1.83 -31.23 0.69
CA GLY A 3 2.26 -29.90 1.12
C GLY A 3 3.51 -29.51 0.35
N GLY A 4 3.36 -28.59 -0.60
CA GLY A 4 4.50 -27.86 -1.15
C GLY A 4 5.19 -27.11 -0.02
N VAL A 5 6.52 -27.14 0.00
CA VAL A 5 7.31 -26.27 0.88
C VAL A 5 7.14 -24.86 0.32
N LEU A 6 6.17 -24.12 0.86
CA LEU A 6 6.14 -22.67 0.70
C LEU A 6 7.41 -22.18 1.37
N GLY A 7 8.39 -21.72 0.58
CA GLY A 7 9.55 -21.03 1.10
C GLY A 7 9.10 -19.88 2.00
N ASP A 8 9.98 -19.44 2.91
CA ASP A 8 9.74 -18.33 3.82
C ASP A 8 9.28 -17.11 2.99
N GLN A 9 7.97 -16.84 3.00
CA GLN A 9 7.39 -15.66 2.36
C GLN A 9 7.05 -14.70 3.46
N ASP A 10 7.65 -13.51 3.37
CA ASP A 10 7.42 -12.43 4.30
C ASP A 10 6.03 -11.84 4.08
N CYS A 11 5.02 -12.51 4.64
CA CYS A 11 3.63 -12.08 4.59
C CYS A 11 3.38 -11.08 5.72
N HIS A 12 3.82 -9.83 5.53
CA HIS A 12 3.55 -8.74 6.47
C HIS A 12 2.04 -8.51 6.67
N ASP A 13 1.22 -8.82 5.66
CA ASP A 13 -0.23 -8.65 5.73
C ASP A 13 -0.98 -9.57 4.74
N LEU A 14 -2.25 -9.85 5.01
CA LEU A 14 -3.14 -10.64 4.16
C LEU A 14 -4.62 -10.24 4.29
N THR A 15 -5.39 -10.50 3.22
CA THR A 15 -6.85 -10.38 3.17
C THR A 15 -7.46 -11.57 2.45
N ILE A 16 -8.62 -12.03 2.89
CA ILE A 16 -9.37 -13.10 2.19
C ILE A 16 -9.94 -12.55 0.88
N ALA A 17 -9.78 -13.30 -0.21
CA ALA A 17 -10.38 -12.93 -1.49
C ALA A 17 -11.90 -13.08 -1.45
N ARG A 18 -12.61 -12.15 -2.11
CA ARG A 18 -14.06 -12.04 -2.04
C ARG A 18 -14.80 -13.19 -2.71
N GLU A 19 -14.40 -13.56 -3.93
CA GLU A 19 -15.19 -14.46 -4.80
C GLU A 19 -14.60 -15.87 -4.94
N GLU A 20 -13.37 -16.06 -4.48
CA GLU A 20 -12.61 -17.30 -4.67
C GLU A 20 -12.06 -17.79 -3.33
N ASP A 21 -11.82 -19.10 -3.20
CA ASP A 21 -11.09 -19.70 -2.08
C ASP A 21 -9.60 -19.34 -2.15
N ALA A 22 -9.29 -18.06 -1.99
CA ALA A 22 -7.99 -17.46 -2.18
C ALA A 22 -7.71 -16.39 -1.11
N ILE A 23 -6.44 -16.04 -0.96
CA ILE A 23 -5.97 -14.90 -0.17
C ILE A 23 -5.19 -13.94 -1.06
N TRP A 24 -5.32 -12.65 -0.76
CA TRP A 24 -4.40 -11.61 -1.16
C TRP A 24 -3.37 -11.41 -0.06
N TYR A 25 -2.10 -11.24 -0.41
CA TYR A 25 -1.03 -11.02 0.56
C TYR A 25 0.07 -10.18 -0.05
N LEU A 26 0.85 -9.53 0.82
CA LEU A 26 2.04 -8.79 0.41
C LEU A 26 3.17 -9.72 -0.02
N GLY A 27 3.90 -9.29 -1.05
CA GLY A 27 5.26 -9.76 -1.30
C GLY A 27 6.24 -8.60 -1.23
N ASP A 28 7.54 -8.87 -1.43
CA ASP A 28 8.63 -7.91 -1.20
C ASP A 28 8.50 -6.55 -1.91
N SER A 29 7.76 -6.48 -3.02
CA SER A 29 7.62 -5.29 -3.87
C SER A 29 6.22 -5.09 -4.45
N GLY A 30 5.20 -5.70 -3.85
CA GLY A 30 3.83 -5.64 -4.34
C GLY A 30 2.90 -6.63 -3.65
N PHE A 31 1.96 -7.19 -4.40
CA PHE A 31 0.96 -8.12 -3.86
C PHE A 31 0.75 -9.33 -4.76
N LYS A 32 0.27 -10.41 -4.14
CA LYS A 32 0.00 -11.70 -4.77
C LYS A 32 -1.36 -12.21 -4.35
N LYS A 33 -1.98 -13.01 -5.22
CA LYS A 33 -3.16 -13.83 -4.91
C LYS A 33 -2.73 -15.29 -4.85
N MET A 34 -3.13 -16.02 -3.83
CA MET A 34 -2.85 -17.46 -3.70
C MET A 34 -4.12 -18.23 -3.41
N SER A 35 -4.31 -19.36 -4.10
CA SER A 35 -5.36 -20.33 -3.76
C SER A 35 -5.10 -20.93 -2.37
N ILE A 36 -6.10 -20.85 -1.49
CA ILE A 36 -6.04 -21.44 -0.14
C ILE A 36 -5.97 -22.97 -0.23
N THR A 37 -6.61 -23.56 -1.24
CA THR A 37 -6.75 -25.01 -1.34
C THR A 37 -5.52 -25.69 -1.94
N THR A 38 -4.80 -25.01 -2.84
CA THR A 38 -3.65 -25.59 -3.57
C THR A 38 -2.33 -24.92 -3.23
N GLY A 39 -2.33 -23.72 -2.67
CA GLY A 39 -1.12 -22.90 -2.48
C GLY A 39 -0.58 -22.30 -3.79
N GLU A 40 -1.29 -22.44 -4.90
CA GLU A 40 -0.89 -21.89 -6.20
C GLU A 40 -1.05 -20.38 -6.24
N THR A 41 -0.05 -19.68 -6.79
CA THR A 41 -0.17 -18.23 -7.06
C THR A 41 -1.08 -18.02 -8.27
N LEU A 42 -2.19 -17.33 -8.05
CA LEU A 42 -3.21 -17.04 -9.07
C LEU A 42 -2.95 -15.70 -9.77
N SER A 43 -2.35 -14.75 -9.05
CA SER A 43 -2.02 -13.42 -9.56
C SER A 43 -0.81 -12.85 -8.82
N ASN A 44 -0.06 -11.99 -9.49
CA ASN A 44 1.10 -11.29 -8.93
C ASN A 44 1.27 -9.94 -9.62
N TRP A 45 1.41 -8.90 -8.81
CA TRP A 45 1.82 -7.58 -9.25
C TRP A 45 3.02 -7.12 -8.44
N THR A 46 4.00 -6.54 -9.12
CA THR A 46 5.22 -6.00 -8.50
C THR A 46 5.56 -4.67 -9.14
N SER A 47 6.06 -3.73 -8.35
CA SER A 47 6.60 -2.47 -8.88
C SER A 47 8.12 -2.44 -8.78
N SER A 48 8.78 -1.93 -9.82
CA SER A 48 10.23 -1.74 -9.79
C SER A 48 10.56 -0.48 -8.99
N GLY A 49 10.90 -0.65 -7.71
CA GLY A 49 11.43 0.40 -6.84
C GLY A 49 10.42 1.42 -6.31
N LEU A 50 9.12 1.26 -6.59
CA LEU A 50 8.07 2.13 -6.04
C LEU A 50 7.54 1.62 -4.70
N VAL A 51 7.43 0.29 -4.57
CA VAL A 51 7.12 -0.42 -3.33
C VAL A 51 8.39 -1.09 -2.83
N THR A 52 8.81 -0.73 -1.63
CA THR A 52 9.96 -1.34 -0.94
C THR A 52 9.59 -1.47 0.52
N ASP A 53 9.81 -2.67 1.08
CA ASP A 53 9.47 -2.96 2.47
C ASP A 53 7.99 -2.67 2.77
N PRO A 54 7.05 -3.27 2.00
CA PRO A 54 5.63 -3.03 2.22
C PRO A 54 5.14 -3.68 3.50
N ASN A 55 4.21 -3.03 4.18
CA ASN A 55 3.75 -3.47 5.50
C ASN A 55 2.24 -3.56 5.67
N HIS A 56 1.46 -3.14 4.67
CA HIS A 56 0.01 -3.29 4.67
C HIS A 56 -0.57 -3.37 3.25
N LEU A 57 -1.61 -4.19 3.09
CA LEU A 57 -2.36 -4.38 1.85
C LEU A 57 -3.85 -4.43 2.12
N GLN A 58 -4.60 -3.57 1.44
CA GLN A 58 -6.05 -3.58 1.49
C GLN A 58 -6.64 -3.64 0.08
N MET A 59 -7.51 -4.61 -0.15
CA MET A 59 -8.31 -4.69 -1.37
C MET A 59 -9.59 -3.88 -1.16
N ILE A 60 -9.90 -2.97 -2.08
CA ILE A 60 -11.05 -2.07 -1.98
C ILE A 60 -11.90 -2.14 -3.24
N GLU A 61 -13.14 -1.63 -3.15
CA GLU A 61 -14.08 -1.54 -4.29
C GLU A 61 -14.23 -2.90 -5.00
N ASP A 62 -14.59 -3.93 -4.24
CA ASP A 62 -14.79 -5.29 -4.74
C ASP A 62 -13.56 -5.89 -5.44
N GLU A 63 -12.36 -5.58 -4.91
CA GLU A 63 -11.05 -5.98 -5.45
C GLU A 63 -10.67 -5.32 -6.78
N GLU A 64 -11.33 -4.23 -7.17
CA GLU A 64 -10.93 -3.43 -8.33
C GLU A 64 -9.58 -2.73 -8.08
N TYR A 65 -9.34 -2.29 -6.85
CA TYR A 65 -8.12 -1.59 -6.47
C TYR A 65 -7.43 -2.21 -5.25
N ALA A 66 -6.12 -2.10 -5.23
CA ALA A 66 -5.27 -2.39 -4.08
C ALA A 66 -4.68 -1.08 -3.52
N ILE A 67 -4.75 -0.91 -2.19
CA ILE A 67 -4.01 0.09 -1.44
C ILE A 67 -2.80 -0.59 -0.83
N ILE A 68 -1.61 -0.09 -1.14
CA ILE A 68 -0.35 -0.69 -0.71
C ILE A 68 0.44 0.34 0.08
N SER A 69 0.78 -0.01 1.32
CA SER A 69 1.70 0.74 2.15
C SER A 69 3.14 0.36 1.82
N SER A 70 4.02 1.36 1.59
CA SER A 70 5.44 1.16 1.32
C SER A 70 6.29 1.93 2.34
N ARG A 71 6.84 1.21 3.31
CA ARG A 71 7.54 1.79 4.47
C ARG A 71 8.81 2.52 4.04
N ALA A 72 9.68 1.85 3.29
CA ALA A 72 11.00 2.38 2.97
C ALA A 72 10.97 3.50 1.91
N THR A 73 9.84 3.69 1.22
CA THR A 73 9.68 4.78 0.24
C THR A 73 8.83 5.94 0.76
N ASN A 74 8.40 5.90 2.03
CA ASN A 74 7.56 6.93 2.67
C ASN A 74 6.29 7.22 1.85
N ALA A 75 5.68 6.18 1.28
CA ALA A 75 4.60 6.33 0.34
C ALA A 75 3.54 5.24 0.49
N PHE A 76 2.35 5.52 -0.03
CA PHE A 76 1.36 4.51 -0.32
C PHE A 76 0.73 4.78 -1.68
N LEU A 77 0.22 3.71 -2.30
CA LEU A 77 -0.21 3.72 -3.70
C LEU A 77 -1.59 3.10 -3.83
N LYS A 78 -2.38 3.61 -4.78
CA LYS A 78 -3.57 2.91 -5.30
C LYS A 78 -3.24 2.31 -6.67
N VAL A 79 -3.45 1.01 -6.79
CA VAL A 79 -3.19 0.23 -8.02
C VAL A 79 -4.50 -0.38 -8.48
N GLU A 80 -4.82 -0.27 -9.77
CA GLU A 80 -5.90 -1.05 -10.38
C GLU A 80 -5.42 -2.50 -10.58
N VAL A 81 -6.15 -3.45 -10.00
CA VAL A 81 -5.72 -4.85 -9.91
C VAL A 81 -5.68 -5.51 -11.28
N ALA A 82 -6.64 -5.19 -12.15
CA ALA A 82 -6.76 -5.82 -13.46
C ALA A 82 -5.65 -5.43 -14.45
N SER A 83 -5.27 -4.15 -14.46
CA SER A 83 -4.26 -3.61 -15.39
C SER A 83 -2.86 -3.55 -14.78
N GLY A 84 -2.77 -3.47 -13.45
CA GLY A 84 -1.55 -3.11 -12.74
C GLY A 84 -1.21 -1.62 -12.81
N ASP A 85 -2.12 -0.78 -13.32
CA ASP A 85 -1.91 0.66 -13.42
C ASP A 85 -1.92 1.32 -12.04
N ILE A 86 -0.86 2.08 -11.75
CA ILE A 86 -0.80 2.93 -10.57
C ILE A 86 -1.66 4.16 -10.84
N LYS A 87 -2.75 4.32 -10.09
CA LYS A 87 -3.65 5.46 -10.23
C LYS A 87 -3.08 6.70 -9.56
N TRP A 88 -2.43 6.52 -8.42
CA TRP A 88 -1.70 7.59 -7.73
C TRP A 88 -0.74 7.04 -6.69
N ILE A 89 0.19 7.91 -6.29
CA ILE A 89 1.16 7.71 -5.22
C ILE A 89 1.07 8.93 -4.30
N VAL A 90 0.85 8.69 -3.00
CA VAL A 90 0.86 9.73 -1.97
C VAL A 90 2.15 9.58 -1.17
N GLY A 91 2.86 10.69 -0.94
CA GLY A 91 4.15 10.70 -0.25
C GLY A 91 5.29 10.18 -1.12
N GLY A 92 6.48 10.16 -0.53
CA GLY A 92 7.72 9.73 -1.17
C GLY A 92 8.15 10.57 -2.36
N LYS A 93 9.35 10.28 -2.88
CA LYS A 93 9.93 10.99 -4.03
C LYS A 93 9.18 10.76 -5.34
N ASN A 94 8.39 9.69 -5.42
CA ASN A 94 7.59 9.34 -6.59
C ASN A 94 6.12 9.77 -6.45
N GLY A 95 5.77 10.58 -5.44
CA GLY A 95 4.42 11.07 -5.25
C GLY A 95 3.85 11.73 -6.51
N THR A 96 2.59 11.44 -6.82
CA THR A 96 1.89 11.97 -8.01
C THR A 96 0.75 12.91 -7.64
N VAL A 97 0.39 12.98 -6.37
CA VAL A 97 -0.68 13.87 -5.87
C VAL A 97 -0.16 14.83 -4.81
N PRO A 98 -0.59 16.10 -4.84
CA PRO A 98 -0.21 17.06 -3.81
C PRO A 98 -0.88 16.74 -2.49
N ILE A 99 -0.20 17.02 -1.38
CA ILE A 99 -0.72 16.87 -0.03
C ILE A 99 -1.11 18.24 0.50
N TYR A 100 -2.24 18.33 1.20
CA TYR A 100 -2.66 19.54 1.89
C TYR A 100 -2.62 19.30 3.40
N ASP A 101 -1.96 20.18 4.14
CA ASP A 101 -1.98 20.15 5.61
C ASP A 101 -3.30 20.66 6.19
N GLU A 102 -3.44 20.60 7.52
CA GLU A 102 -4.62 21.07 8.24
C GLU A 102 -4.87 22.59 8.14
N PHE A 103 -3.85 23.35 7.73
CA PHE A 103 -3.92 24.79 7.48
C PHE A 103 -4.25 25.12 6.01
N GLY A 104 -4.34 24.10 5.16
CA GLY A 104 -4.61 24.23 3.73
C GLY A 104 -3.39 24.59 2.89
N ASN A 105 -2.18 24.55 3.45
CA ASN A 105 -0.95 24.71 2.66
C ASN A 105 -0.81 23.53 1.72
N LYS A 106 -0.40 23.80 0.48
CA LYS A 106 -0.17 22.78 -0.54
C LYS A 106 1.29 22.36 -0.54
N HIS A 107 1.54 21.07 -0.49
CA HIS A 107 2.84 20.45 -0.68
C HIS A 107 2.86 19.74 -2.03
N GLU A 108 3.67 20.23 -2.95
CA GLU A 108 3.75 19.67 -4.31
C GLU A 108 4.34 18.25 -4.29
N ALA A 109 3.71 17.36 -5.06
CA ALA A 109 4.09 15.97 -5.17
C ALA A 109 5.53 15.82 -5.70
N GLY A 110 6.26 14.80 -5.23
CA GLY A 110 7.62 14.49 -5.68
C GLY A 110 8.70 15.48 -5.24
N THR A 111 8.38 16.50 -4.42
CA THR A 111 9.39 17.36 -3.80
C THR A 111 10.02 16.68 -2.59
N ASP A 112 11.28 17.01 -2.26
CA ASP A 112 11.94 16.44 -1.07
C ASP A 112 11.14 16.72 0.21
N TYR A 113 10.52 17.89 0.33
CA TYR A 113 9.67 18.21 1.48
C TYR A 113 8.42 17.32 1.54
N ALA A 114 7.70 17.14 0.43
CA ALA A 114 6.52 16.28 0.41
C ALA A 114 6.85 14.79 0.57
N ALA A 115 8.05 14.37 0.15
CA ALA A 115 8.54 13.02 0.28
C ALA A 115 8.76 12.58 1.73
N ASP A 116 8.93 13.55 2.65
CA ASP A 116 9.28 13.33 4.05
C ASP A 116 8.18 13.81 5.02
N LEU A 117 6.97 14.10 4.50
CA LEU A 117 5.82 14.54 5.33
C LEU A 117 5.35 13.48 6.33
N PHE A 118 5.51 12.21 5.99
CA PHE A 118 5.39 11.06 6.87
C PHE A 118 6.52 10.10 6.53
N TRP A 119 7.07 9.37 7.49
CA TRP A 119 8.32 8.65 7.30
C TRP A 119 8.30 7.30 7.99
N GLY A 120 8.68 6.26 7.26
CA GLY A 120 8.64 4.89 7.79
C GLY A 120 7.22 4.45 8.15
N GLN A 121 6.20 5.08 7.56
CA GLN A 121 4.80 4.86 7.91
C GLN A 121 4.37 3.39 7.88
N HIS A 122 3.35 3.10 8.69
CA HIS A 122 2.75 1.79 8.86
C HIS A 122 1.23 1.82 8.65
N ASN A 123 0.72 0.73 8.06
CA ASN A 123 -0.68 0.36 8.14
C ASN A 123 -1.67 1.40 7.59
N VAL A 124 -1.45 1.82 6.34
CA VAL A 124 -2.35 2.75 5.65
C VAL A 124 -3.71 2.11 5.32
N GLU A 125 -4.73 2.43 6.10
CA GLU A 125 -6.08 1.89 5.95
C GLU A 125 -6.98 2.88 5.17
N TYR A 126 -7.67 2.39 4.14
CA TYR A 126 -8.78 3.09 3.50
C TYR A 126 -10.05 2.99 4.36
N MET A 127 -10.60 4.15 4.71
CA MET A 127 -11.74 4.28 5.62
C MET A 127 -13.05 4.62 4.89
N GLY A 128 -13.05 4.62 3.55
CA GLY A 128 -14.17 5.11 2.73
C GLY A 128 -14.11 6.62 2.47
N ASP A 129 -14.90 7.08 1.50
CA ASP A 129 -14.99 8.50 1.09
C ASP A 129 -13.62 9.16 0.82
N ASP A 130 -12.72 8.44 0.15
CA ASP A 130 -11.34 8.90 -0.12
C ASP A 130 -10.54 9.33 1.13
N LYS A 131 -10.82 8.73 2.27
CA LYS A 131 -10.08 8.94 3.53
C LYS A 131 -9.14 7.78 3.81
N TYR A 132 -7.91 8.12 4.17
CA TYR A 132 -6.87 7.17 4.51
C TYR A 132 -6.24 7.53 5.85
N TYR A 133 -6.05 6.52 6.70
CA TYR A 133 -5.40 6.65 8.00
C TYR A 133 -4.11 5.86 7.99
N LEU A 134 -3.01 6.45 8.45
CA LEU A 134 -1.73 5.77 8.59
C LEU A 134 -1.11 6.09 9.94
N PHE A 135 -0.29 5.17 10.44
CA PHE A 135 0.60 5.44 11.56
C PHE A 135 1.91 5.96 10.99
N ASP A 136 2.30 7.17 11.38
CA ASP A 136 3.64 7.68 11.07
C ASP A 136 4.59 7.20 12.16
N ASP A 137 5.45 6.22 11.84
CA ASP A 137 6.47 5.70 12.76
C ASP A 137 7.59 6.74 13.02
N GLY A 138 7.51 7.89 12.34
CA GLY A 138 8.25 9.09 12.65
C GLY A 138 9.44 9.28 11.72
N SER A 139 9.48 10.47 11.12
CA SER A 139 10.76 11.20 11.01
C SER A 139 10.98 11.88 12.36
N TYR A 140 12.14 12.49 12.60
CA TYR A 140 12.44 13.24 13.84
C TYR A 140 11.46 14.40 14.17
N LEU A 141 10.32 14.54 13.49
CA LEU A 141 9.46 15.70 13.50
C LEU A 141 8.03 15.49 14.01
N ASN A 142 7.44 14.29 14.16
CA ASN A 142 6.19 14.02 14.90
C ASN A 142 5.84 12.51 14.92
N ASP A 143 5.39 11.97 16.07
CA ASP A 143 4.79 10.63 16.21
C ASP A 143 3.25 10.79 16.30
N GLU A 144 2.52 10.97 15.20
CA GLU A 144 1.06 11.16 15.23
C GLU A 144 0.31 10.45 14.07
N LEU A 145 -0.97 10.11 14.32
CA LEU A 145 -1.90 9.61 13.31
C LEU A 145 -2.10 10.67 12.22
N THR A 146 -1.73 10.37 10.98
CA THR A 146 -1.91 11.29 9.86
C THR A 146 -3.19 10.94 9.09
N VAL A 147 -4.07 11.93 8.89
CA VAL A 147 -5.29 11.79 8.09
C VAL A 147 -5.10 12.43 6.74
N ILE A 148 -5.18 11.63 5.68
CA ILE A 148 -5.06 12.11 4.30
C ILE A 148 -6.44 12.07 3.63
N ARG A 149 -6.80 13.15 2.93
CA ARG A 149 -8.04 13.27 2.15
C ARG A 149 -7.70 13.70 0.72
N SER A 150 -8.30 13.05 -0.28
CA SER A 150 -8.35 13.62 -1.62
C SER A 150 -9.40 14.75 -1.66
N LYS A 151 -9.24 15.71 -2.57
CA LYS A 151 -10.23 16.77 -2.84
C LYS A 151 -10.99 16.46 -4.12
#